data_AF-A0A7W0N019-F1
#
_entry.id   AF-A0A7W0N019-F1
#
_cell.length_a   1.000
_cell.length_b   1.000
_cell.length_c   1.000
_cell.angle_alpha   90.00
_cell.angle_beta   90.00
_cell.angle_gamma   90.00
#
_symmetry.space_group_name_H-M   'P 1'
#
loop_
_entity.id
_entity.type
_entity.pdbx_description
1 polymer ?
#
loop_
_entity_poly.entity_id
_entity_poly.type
_entity_poly.pdbx_seq_one_letter_code
_entity_poly.pdbx_strand_id
1 'polypeptide(L)'
;MQTKSPLPPPEPRGSLRAAGPPGIVPRRGAGLWAVGERLTWIAGLVLAVSAFTGWYAGSGDGLSLSVIGWHTGTLGKLVFFAGLALLAIVALREAGIDLPATVPESLVVIALGSLATVFVLIQLISVPDRFLPANGRGIGIWISLVSALAVIVGGLLQASEEL
;
A
#
# COMPACT_ATOMS: atom_id res chain seq x y z
N MET A 1 -71.23 -26.65 43.93
CA MET A 1 -70.74 -27.01 42.59
C MET A 1 -69.75 -25.92 42.18
N GLN A 2 -68.45 -26.23 42.16
CA GLN A 2 -67.37 -25.26 41.98
C GLN A 2 -66.93 -25.29 40.51
N THR A 3 -67.14 -24.18 39.80
CA THR A 3 -66.77 -24.02 38.39
C THR A 3 -65.25 -23.88 38.28
N LYS A 4 -64.62 -24.82 37.58
CA LYS A 4 -63.18 -24.84 37.28
C LYS A 4 -62.87 -23.72 36.28
N SER A 5 -62.13 -22.70 36.69
CA SER A 5 -61.70 -21.62 35.79
C SER A 5 -60.93 -22.17 34.58
N PRO A 6 -61.13 -21.63 33.36
CA PRO A 6 -60.36 -22.03 32.19
C PRO A 6 -58.87 -21.71 32.38
N LEU A 7 -57.99 -22.63 31.97
CA LEU A 7 -56.55 -22.38 31.97
C LEU A 7 -56.24 -21.16 31.07
N PRO A 8 -55.34 -20.25 31.47
CA PRO A 8 -54.83 -19.23 30.57
C PRO A 8 -54.07 -19.89 29.40
N PRO A 9 -54.10 -19.29 28.20
CA PRO A 9 -53.34 -19.80 27.05
C PRO A 9 -51.84 -19.79 27.37
N PRO A 10 -51.07 -20.77 26.85
CA PRO A 10 -49.63 -20.78 27.03
C PRO A 10 -49.06 -19.50 26.42
N GLU A 11 -48.31 -18.73 27.22
CA GLU A 11 -47.61 -17.57 26.70
C GLU A 11 -46.72 -18.01 25.53
N PRO A 12 -46.70 -17.26 24.41
CA PRO A 12 -45.75 -17.52 23.35
C PRO A 12 -44.38 -17.41 23.99
N ARG A 13 -43.71 -18.55 24.18
CA ARG A 13 -42.35 -18.65 24.71
C ARG A 13 -41.57 -17.60 23.96
N GLY A 14 -41.28 -16.49 24.64
CA GLY A 14 -40.46 -15.43 24.13
C GLY A 14 -39.26 -16.15 23.55
N SER A 15 -39.11 -16.05 22.24
CA SER A 15 -37.92 -16.52 21.59
C SER A 15 -36.81 -15.89 22.40
N LEU A 16 -36.09 -16.72 23.13
CA LEU A 16 -34.72 -16.43 23.49
C LEU A 16 -34.06 -16.26 22.12
N ARG A 17 -34.18 -15.06 21.55
CA ARG A 17 -33.21 -14.51 20.64
C ARG A 17 -31.95 -14.75 21.41
N ALA A 18 -31.26 -15.82 21.03
CA ALA A 18 -29.90 -16.05 21.44
C ALA A 18 -29.27 -14.66 21.29
N ALA A 19 -28.92 -14.06 22.42
CA ALA A 19 -27.93 -13.02 22.43
C ALA A 19 -26.68 -13.74 21.93
N GLY A 20 -26.60 -13.88 20.61
CA GLY A 20 -25.39 -14.30 19.95
C GLY A 20 -24.32 -13.38 20.51
N PRO A 21 -23.14 -13.92 20.88
CA PRO A 21 -22.06 -13.11 21.41
C PRO A 21 -21.95 -11.84 20.56
N PRO A 22 -21.82 -10.65 21.20
CA PRO A 22 -21.85 -9.37 20.49
C PRO A 22 -20.99 -9.52 19.26
N GLY A 23 -21.64 -9.37 18.10
CA GLY A 23 -21.13 -9.82 16.83
C GLY A 23 -19.65 -9.52 16.77
N ILE A 24 -18.84 -10.58 16.82
CA ILE A 24 -17.56 -10.54 16.15
C ILE A 24 -17.99 -10.32 14.71
N VAL A 25 -18.08 -9.04 14.32
CA VAL A 25 -18.09 -8.66 12.92
C VAL A 25 -16.92 -9.45 12.38
N PRO A 26 -17.13 -10.44 11.51
CA PRO A 26 -16.02 -11.18 10.96
C PRO A 26 -15.10 -10.10 10.40
N ARG A 27 -13.88 -10.01 10.94
CA ARG A 27 -12.82 -9.12 10.43
C ARG A 27 -12.73 -9.49 8.95
N ARG A 28 -13.44 -8.73 8.11
CA ARG A 28 -13.73 -9.13 6.74
C ARG A 28 -12.37 -9.19 6.08
N GLY A 29 -12.01 -10.38 5.60
CA GLY A 29 -10.64 -10.76 5.27
C GLY A 29 -9.98 -9.77 4.32
N ALA A 30 -8.67 -9.62 4.30
CA ALA A 30 -7.60 -10.48 4.79
C ALA A 30 -6.45 -9.57 5.21
N GLY A 31 -5.57 -10.04 6.10
CA GLY A 31 -4.24 -9.42 6.24
C GLY A 31 -3.45 -9.54 4.93
N LEU A 32 -2.12 -9.38 4.98
CA LEU A 32 -1.12 -9.51 3.89
C LEU A 32 -1.32 -10.58 2.78
N TRP A 33 -2.32 -11.44 2.89
CA TRP A 33 -2.83 -12.44 1.96
C TRP A 33 -3.89 -11.97 0.95
N ALA A 34 -4.52 -10.80 1.15
CA ALA A 34 -5.27 -10.17 0.06
C ALA A 34 -4.33 -9.87 -1.11
N VAL A 35 -4.76 -10.09 -2.36
CA VAL A 35 -3.85 -10.00 -3.50
C VAL A 35 -3.39 -8.55 -3.70
N GLY A 36 -4.30 -7.58 -3.52
CA GLY A 36 -4.00 -6.16 -3.60
C GLY A 36 -3.02 -5.70 -2.52
N GLU A 37 -3.24 -6.11 -1.27
CA GLU A 37 -2.37 -5.77 -0.15
C GLU A 37 -0.98 -6.42 -0.29
N ARG A 38 -0.93 -7.70 -0.67
CA ARG A 38 0.33 -8.43 -0.88
C ARG A 38 1.19 -7.74 -1.93
N LEU A 39 0.57 -7.35 -3.04
CA LEU A 39 1.26 -6.64 -4.10
C LEU A 39 1.74 -5.27 -3.60
N THR A 40 0.92 -4.55 -2.84
CA THR A 40 1.23 -3.21 -2.32
C THR A 40 2.44 -3.20 -1.40
N TRP A 41 2.54 -4.10 -0.41
CA TRP A 41 3.70 -4.09 0.49
C TRP A 41 4.98 -4.55 -0.21
N ILE A 42 4.91 -5.55 -1.10
CA ILE A 42 6.08 -6.00 -1.88
C ILE A 42 6.53 -4.86 -2.78
N ALA A 43 5.62 -4.26 -3.55
CA ALA A 43 5.93 -3.18 -4.46
C ALA A 43 6.45 -1.95 -3.71
N GLY A 44 5.85 -1.59 -2.56
CA GLY A 44 6.30 -0.51 -1.70
C GLY A 44 7.70 -0.75 -1.11
N LEU A 45 8.00 -1.98 -0.69
CA LEU A 45 9.33 -2.37 -0.22
C LEU A 45 10.36 -2.26 -1.33
N VAL A 46 10.07 -2.83 -2.51
CA VAL A 46 10.98 -2.77 -3.65
C VAL A 46 11.16 -1.32 -4.09
N LEU A 47 10.11 -0.48 -4.09
CA LEU A 47 10.19 0.95 -4.38
C LEU A 47 11.13 1.66 -3.41
N ALA A 48 10.99 1.42 -2.10
CA ALA A 48 11.86 2.02 -1.09
C ALA A 48 13.33 1.60 -1.29
N VAL A 49 13.59 0.30 -1.46
CA VAL A 49 14.95 -0.24 -1.64
C VAL A 49 15.57 0.24 -2.95
N SER A 50 14.78 0.39 -4.01
CA SER A 50 15.25 0.83 -5.33
C SER A 50 15.92 2.21 -5.30
N ALA A 51 15.56 3.09 -4.34
CA ALA A 51 16.21 4.38 -4.17
C ALA A 51 17.69 4.26 -3.78
N PHE A 52 18.12 3.13 -3.21
CA PHE A 52 19.54 2.87 -2.88
C PHE A 52 20.30 2.10 -3.97
N THR A 53 19.67 1.88 -5.12
CA THR A 53 20.30 1.23 -6.27
C THR A 53 20.70 2.26 -7.32
N GLY A 54 21.58 1.87 -8.25
CA GLY A 54 22.10 2.76 -9.29
C GLY A 54 21.01 3.24 -10.24
N TRP A 55 20.67 4.53 -10.17
CA TRP A 55 19.69 5.19 -11.05
C TRP A 55 20.35 5.75 -12.31
N TYR A 56 21.59 6.23 -12.18
CA TYR A 56 22.39 6.70 -13.30
C TYR A 56 23.72 5.96 -13.31
N ALA A 57 24.20 5.66 -14.51
CA ALA A 57 25.47 4.96 -14.72
C ALA A 57 26.21 5.59 -15.90
N GLY A 58 27.53 5.62 -15.83
CA GLY A 58 28.36 5.98 -16.97
C GLY A 58 29.83 5.76 -16.69
N SER A 59 30.65 5.94 -17.73
CA SER A 59 32.09 5.77 -17.66
C SER A 59 32.78 7.11 -17.87
N GLY A 60 33.76 7.40 -17.02
CA GLY A 60 34.66 8.55 -17.14
C GLY A 60 36.08 8.12 -16.84
N ASP A 61 37.04 8.51 -17.70
CA ASP A 61 38.47 8.22 -17.52
C ASP A 61 38.80 6.75 -17.19
N GLY A 62 38.05 5.81 -17.79
CA GLY A 62 38.23 4.36 -17.59
C GLY A 62 37.61 3.79 -16.30
N LEU A 63 36.96 4.62 -15.48
CA LEU A 63 36.24 4.21 -14.26
C LEU A 63 34.73 4.17 -14.49
N SER A 64 34.09 3.11 -13.98
CA SER A 64 32.62 2.98 -13.97
C SER A 64 32.05 3.72 -12.78
N LEU A 65 31.18 4.69 -13.03
CA LEU A 65 30.48 5.48 -12.03
C LEU A 65 29.02 5.07 -11.99
N SER A 66 28.49 4.87 -10.77
CA SER A 66 27.10 4.56 -10.51
C SER A 66 26.56 5.51 -9.44
N VAL A 67 25.52 6.26 -9.77
CA VAL A 67 24.87 7.19 -8.86
C VAL A 67 23.58 6.55 -8.37
N ILE A 68 23.50 6.32 -7.06
CA ILE A 68 22.30 5.79 -6.43
C ILE A 68 21.20 6.84 -6.35
N GLY A 69 19.94 6.41 -6.43
CA GLY A 69 18.76 7.27 -6.36
C GLY A 69 18.75 8.24 -5.17
N TRP A 70 19.21 7.83 -4.00
CA TRP A 70 19.29 8.64 -2.79
C TRP A 70 20.10 9.94 -2.98
N HIS A 71 21.19 9.86 -3.74
CA HIS A 71 22.07 11.00 -4.02
C HIS A 71 21.57 11.89 -5.17
N THR A 72 20.46 11.54 -5.81
CA THR A 72 19.97 12.27 -6.98
C THR A 72 19.25 13.58 -6.65
N GLY A 73 19.00 13.87 -5.37
CA GLY A 73 18.39 15.12 -4.91
C GLY A 73 17.14 14.88 -4.06
N THR A 74 16.18 15.82 -4.11
CA THR A 74 14.91 15.73 -3.36
C THR A 74 14.00 14.65 -3.92
N LEU A 75 13.88 14.55 -5.25
CA LEU A 75 13.01 13.57 -5.91
C LEU A 75 13.36 12.12 -5.54
N GLY A 76 14.64 11.75 -5.54
CA GLY A 76 15.09 10.42 -5.11
C GLY A 76 14.73 10.09 -3.65
N LYS A 77 14.79 11.09 -2.76
CA LYS A 77 14.37 10.93 -1.36
C LYS A 77 12.85 10.80 -1.25
N LEU A 78 12.09 11.57 -2.03
CA LEU A 78 10.63 11.47 -2.06
C LEU A 78 10.16 10.09 -2.53
N VAL A 79 10.84 9.46 -3.49
CA VAL A 79 10.55 8.08 -3.90
C VAL A 79 10.78 7.09 -2.75
N PHE A 80 11.90 7.23 -2.02
CA PHE A 80 12.15 6.42 -0.83
C PHE A 80 11.05 6.60 0.22
N PHE A 81 10.70 7.85 0.55
CA PHE A 81 9.66 8.14 1.54
C PHE A 81 8.26 7.73 1.09
N ALA A 82 7.95 7.75 -0.20
CA ALA A 82 6.70 7.21 -0.72
C ALA A 82 6.63 5.68 -0.49
N GLY A 83 7.71 4.96 -0.78
CA GLY A 83 7.82 3.52 -0.46
C GLY A 83 7.70 3.25 1.04
N LEU A 84 8.36 4.06 1.87
CA LEU A 84 8.27 3.94 3.33
C LEU A 84 6.86 4.26 3.86
N ALA A 85 6.18 5.25 3.30
CA ALA A 85 4.81 5.60 3.68
C ALA A 85 3.84 4.45 3.38
N LEU A 86 3.99 3.77 2.23
CA LEU A 86 3.22 2.57 1.91
C LEU A 86 3.46 1.46 2.93
N LEU A 87 4.72 1.20 3.29
CA LEU A 87 5.05 0.22 4.33
C LEU A 87 4.50 0.62 5.70
N ALA A 88 4.52 1.91 6.03
CA ALA A 88 3.96 2.41 7.28
C ALA A 88 2.45 2.20 7.34
N ILE A 89 1.73 2.45 6.24
CA ILE A 89 0.29 2.18 6.13
C ILE A 89 0.01 0.70 6.39
N VAL A 90 0.72 -0.21 5.71
CA VAL A 90 0.58 -1.67 5.92
C VAL A 90 0.90 -2.05 7.36
N ALA A 91 1.96 -1.50 7.95
CA ALA A 91 2.35 -1.79 9.33
C ALA A 91 1.33 -1.27 10.35
N LEU A 92 0.75 -0.09 10.13
CA LEU A 92 -0.31 0.46 10.98
C LEU A 92 -1.54 -0.45 10.96
N ARG A 93 -1.94 -0.91 9.77
CA ARG A 93 -3.06 -1.84 9.62
C ARG A 93 -2.82 -3.15 10.37
N GLU A 94 -1.64 -3.74 10.24
CA GLU A 94 -1.25 -4.97 10.96
C GLU A 94 -1.23 -4.75 12.48
N ALA A 95 -0.91 -3.54 12.95
CA ALA A 95 -1.04 -3.14 14.34
C ALA A 95 -2.50 -2.90 14.79
N GLY A 96 -3.48 -3.01 13.89
CA GLY A 96 -4.89 -2.76 14.14
C GLY A 96 -5.27 -1.28 14.14
N ILE A 97 -4.42 -0.41 13.58
CA ILE A 97 -4.65 1.03 13.43
C ILE A 97 -5.11 1.30 12.00
N ASP A 98 -6.42 1.43 11.83
CA ASP A 98 -7.01 1.73 10.52
C ASP A 98 -7.04 3.25 10.25
N LEU A 99 -7.00 3.62 8.96
CA LEU A 99 -7.27 4.99 8.57
C LEU A 99 -8.71 5.40 8.92
N PRO A 100 -8.97 6.70 9.15
CA PRO A 100 -10.32 7.17 9.41
C PRO A 100 -11.26 6.79 8.26
N ALA A 101 -12.49 6.39 8.59
CA ALA A 101 -13.48 5.88 7.63
C ALA A 101 -13.83 6.84 6.48
N THR A 102 -13.43 8.10 6.56
CA THR A 102 -13.58 9.09 5.49
C THR A 102 -12.56 8.95 4.37
N VAL A 103 -11.48 8.20 4.56
CA VAL A 103 -10.39 8.05 3.60
C VAL A 103 -10.20 6.57 3.26
N PRO A 104 -10.67 6.12 2.08
CA PRO A 104 -10.36 4.80 1.56
C PRO A 104 -8.85 4.62 1.44
N GLU A 105 -8.32 3.52 1.97
CA GLU A 105 -6.89 3.28 1.95
C GLU A 105 -6.38 2.99 0.54
N SER A 106 -7.16 2.27 -0.26
CA SER A 106 -6.88 2.06 -1.68
C SER A 106 -6.60 3.37 -2.43
N LEU A 107 -7.36 4.44 -2.14
CA LEU A 107 -7.13 5.77 -2.72
C LEU A 107 -5.78 6.36 -2.28
N VAL A 108 -5.38 6.17 -1.03
CA VAL A 108 -4.07 6.64 -0.52
C VAL A 108 -2.94 5.88 -1.20
N VAL A 109 -3.06 4.56 -1.34
CA VAL A 109 -2.08 3.70 -2.03
C VAL A 109 -1.93 4.13 -3.49
N ILE A 110 -3.04 4.32 -4.21
CA ILE A 110 -3.04 4.77 -5.61
C ILE A 110 -2.41 6.16 -5.72
N ALA A 111 -2.74 7.08 -4.82
CA ALA A 111 -2.19 8.44 -4.82
C ALA A 111 -0.66 8.41 -4.59
N LEU A 112 -0.17 7.65 -3.62
CA LEU A 112 1.26 7.48 -3.35
C LEU A 112 1.99 6.82 -4.52
N GLY A 113 1.42 5.77 -5.11
CA GLY A 113 1.98 5.12 -6.30
C GLY A 113 2.04 6.06 -7.52
N SER A 114 1.01 6.89 -7.70
CA SER A 114 0.96 7.90 -8.77
C SER A 114 2.02 8.99 -8.57
N LEU A 115 2.15 9.52 -7.35
CA LEU A 115 3.20 10.49 -7.01
C LEU A 115 4.60 9.92 -7.23
N ALA A 116 4.84 8.69 -6.76
CA ALA A 116 6.10 7.99 -6.98
C ALA A 116 6.40 7.81 -8.48
N THR A 117 5.38 7.43 -9.28
CA THR A 117 5.51 7.29 -10.73
C THR A 117 5.92 8.62 -11.37
N VAL A 118 5.27 9.73 -11.00
CA VAL A 118 5.63 11.06 -11.49
C VAL A 118 7.08 11.42 -11.14
N PHE A 119 7.51 11.20 -9.89
CA PHE A 119 8.88 11.49 -9.47
C PHE A 119 9.91 10.67 -10.24
N VAL A 120 9.65 9.39 -10.44
CA VAL A 120 10.53 8.50 -11.22
C VAL A 120 10.55 8.92 -12.68
N LEU A 121 9.42 9.27 -13.28
CA LEU A 121 9.35 9.74 -14.67
C LEU A 121 10.14 11.03 -14.87
N ILE A 122 10.01 12.01 -13.97
CA ILE A 122 10.81 13.24 -14.01
C ILE A 122 12.30 12.90 -14.02
N GLN A 123 12.75 12.01 -13.14
CA GLN A 123 14.15 11.58 -13.06
C GLN A 123 14.60 10.73 -14.26
N LEU A 124 13.66 10.01 -14.88
CA LEU A 124 13.92 9.21 -16.06
C LEU A 124 14.12 10.09 -17.30
N ILE A 125 13.36 11.16 -17.45
CA ILE A 125 13.44 12.05 -18.62
C ILE A 125 14.47 13.17 -18.45
N SER A 126 14.64 13.69 -17.23
CA SER A 126 15.52 14.81 -16.94
C SER A 126 16.72 14.34 -16.13
N VAL A 127 17.88 14.22 -16.78
CA VAL A 127 19.16 13.99 -16.08
C VAL A 127 19.70 15.31 -15.58
N PRO A 128 20.01 15.44 -14.30
CA PRO A 128 20.76 16.60 -13.84
C PRO A 128 22.19 16.60 -14.41
N ASP A 129 22.59 17.69 -15.07
CA ASP A 129 23.91 17.85 -15.71
C ASP A 129 25.10 17.62 -14.75
N ARG A 130 24.86 17.81 -13.44
CA ARG A 130 25.83 17.54 -12.37
C ARG A 130 26.28 16.08 -12.26
N PHE A 131 25.62 15.15 -12.94
CA PHE A 131 25.98 13.72 -12.91
C PHE A 131 26.87 13.30 -14.07
N LEU A 132 27.25 14.20 -14.99
CA LEU A 132 28.21 13.88 -16.04
C LEU A 132 29.56 13.42 -15.43
N PRO A 133 30.14 12.28 -15.90
CA PRO A 133 29.83 11.55 -17.14
C PRO A 133 28.78 10.42 -17.01
N ALA A 134 28.08 10.26 -15.89
CA ALA A 134 27.00 9.28 -15.69
C ALA A 134 25.66 9.70 -16.35
N ASN A 135 25.66 9.82 -17.68
CA ASN A 135 24.49 10.18 -18.50
C ASN A 135 23.54 9.00 -18.78
N GLY A 136 23.97 7.76 -18.58
CA GLY A 136 23.17 6.56 -18.78
C GLY A 136 22.12 6.32 -17.69
N ARG A 137 21.17 5.42 -17.96
CA ARG A 137 20.17 4.95 -16.98
C ARG A 137 20.64 3.64 -16.36
N GLY A 138 20.80 3.64 -15.04
CA GLY A 138 21.04 2.42 -14.28
C GLY A 138 19.77 1.60 -14.12
N ILE A 139 19.91 0.34 -13.72
CA ILE A 139 18.76 -0.58 -13.54
C ILE A 139 17.79 -0.10 -12.45
N GLY A 140 18.29 0.63 -11.46
CA GLY A 140 17.51 1.07 -10.30
C GLY A 140 16.32 1.95 -10.63
N ILE A 141 16.44 2.79 -11.67
CA ILE A 141 15.34 3.67 -12.09
C ILE A 141 14.20 2.89 -12.74
N TRP A 142 14.52 1.82 -13.46
CA TRP A 142 13.53 0.92 -14.06
C TRP A 142 12.82 0.09 -13.00
N ILE A 143 13.56 -0.40 -12.00
CA ILE A 143 12.99 -1.07 -10.82
C ILE A 143 12.01 -0.11 -10.12
N SER A 144 12.44 1.14 -9.88
CA SER A 144 11.59 2.16 -9.25
C SER A 144 10.29 2.38 -10.04
N LEU A 145 10.38 2.47 -11.38
CA LEU A 145 9.22 2.69 -12.25
C LEU A 145 8.24 1.51 -12.20
N VAL A 146 8.75 0.28 -12.37
CA VAL A 146 7.93 -0.94 -12.32
C VAL A 146 7.28 -1.09 -10.96
N SER A 147 8.02 -0.83 -9.87
CA SER A 147 7.48 -0.88 -8.51
C SER A 147 6.39 0.17 -8.29
N ALA A 148 6.58 1.41 -8.76
CA ALA A 148 5.56 2.46 -8.61
C ALA A 148 4.26 2.10 -9.37
N LEU A 149 4.37 1.54 -10.57
CA LEU A 149 3.21 1.03 -11.32
C LEU A 149 2.56 -0.16 -10.62
N ALA A 150 3.36 -1.08 -10.06
CA ALA A 150 2.85 -2.22 -9.30
C ALA A 150 2.10 -1.77 -8.02
N VAL A 151 2.53 -0.69 -7.36
CA VAL A 151 1.78 -0.08 -6.25
C VAL A 151 0.40 0.40 -6.72
N ILE A 152 0.32 1.06 -7.87
CA ILE A 152 -0.98 1.52 -8.42
C ILE A 152 -1.88 0.32 -8.70
N VAL A 153 -1.35 -0.74 -9.33
CA VAL A 153 -2.11 -1.97 -9.57
C VAL A 153 -2.56 -2.61 -8.26
N GLY A 154 -1.69 -2.66 -7.23
CA GLY A 154 -2.05 -3.15 -5.89
C GLY A 154 -3.19 -2.36 -5.27
N GLY A 155 -3.13 -1.03 -5.34
CA GLY A 155 -4.20 -0.16 -4.86
C GLY A 155 -5.52 -0.31 -5.63
N LEU A 156 -5.48 -0.53 -6.95
CA LEU A 156 -6.68 -0.80 -7.75
C LEU A 156 -7.33 -2.15 -7.41
N LEU A 157 -6.50 -3.17 -7.14
CA LEU A 157 -6.98 -4.46 -6.68
C LEU A 157 -7.63 -4.33 -5.28
N GLN A 158 -6.98 -3.60 -4.37
CA GLN A 158 -7.53 -3.32 -3.04
C GLN A 158 -8.85 -2.54 -3.13
N ALA A 159 -8.95 -1.55 -4.00
CA ALA A 159 -10.21 -0.82 -4.23
C ALA A 159 -11.34 -1.76 -4.68
N SER A 160 -11.03 -2.80 -5.46
CA SER A 160 -12.01 -3.81 -5.89
C SER A 160 -12.40 -4.77 -4.76
N GLU A 161 -11.53 -4.97 -3.77
CA GLU A 161 -11.78 -5.78 -2.57
C GLU A 161 -12.57 -5.00 -1.49
N GLU A 162 -12.49 -3.67 -1.51
CA GLU A 162 -13.20 -2.74 -0.60
C GLU A 162 -14.68 -2.50 -0.95
N LEU A 163 -15.07 -2.73 -2.21
CA LEU A 163 -16.43 -2.54 -2.74
C LEU A 163 -17.37 -3.72 -2.43
#